data_AF-G7K6X3-F1
#
_entry.id   AF-G7K6X3-F1
#
_cell.length_a   1.000
_cell.length_b   1.000
_cell.length_c   1.000
_cell.angle_alpha   90.00
_cell.angle_beta   90.00
_cell.angle_gamma   90.00
#
_symmetry.space_group_name_H-M   'P 1'
#
loop_
_entity.id
_entity.type
_entity.pdbx_description
1 polymer ?
#
loop_
_entity_poly.entity_id
_entity_poly.type
_entity_poly.pdbx_seq_one_letter_code
_entity_poly.pdbx_strand_id
1 'polypeptide(L)'
;MKPQKMKRIYANRPVVDYEYVARYVMKVKTRFQHAGHVYSSFLDILQMYRQKEKNLDEVIREVAILFQGHDDLIHEFANFLPLRG
;
A
#
# COMPACT_ATOMS: atom_id res chain seq x y z
N MET A 1 -34.90 15.73 1.25
CA MET A 1 -33.92 14.69 1.62
C MET A 1 -33.02 15.26 2.73
N LYS A 2 -32.87 14.59 3.90
CA LYS A 2 -32.17 15.19 5.06
C LYS A 2 -30.64 14.97 4.99
N PRO A 3 -29.80 15.98 5.29
CA PRO A 3 -28.33 15.95 5.12
C PRO A 3 -27.59 14.93 6.01
N GLN A 4 -28.24 14.36 7.03
CA GLN A 4 -27.65 13.35 7.92
C GLN A 4 -27.34 12.00 7.24
N LYS A 5 -28.08 11.62 6.19
CA LYS A 5 -27.82 10.34 5.49
C LYS A 5 -26.53 10.39 4.67
N MET A 6 -26.15 11.56 4.15
CA MET A 6 -24.94 11.71 3.34
C MET A 6 -23.65 11.48 4.15
N LYS A 7 -23.58 12.01 5.39
CA LYS A 7 -22.41 11.90 6.27
C LYS A 7 -22.07 10.44 6.63
N ARG A 8 -23.08 9.58 6.81
CA ARG A 8 -22.87 8.16 7.16
C ARG A 8 -22.31 7.34 6.01
N ILE A 9 -22.56 7.75 4.76
CA ILE A 9 -22.07 7.06 3.56
C ILE A 9 -20.56 7.32 3.36
N TYR A 10 -20.07 8.51 3.73
CA TYR A 10 -18.63 8.83 3.69
C TYR A 10 -17.86 8.43 4.96
N ALA A 11 -18.54 8.26 6.10
CA ALA A 11 -17.93 7.89 7.38
C ALA A 11 -17.41 6.43 7.45
N ASN A 12 -17.75 5.60 6.45
CA ASN A 12 -17.39 4.18 6.40
C ASN A 12 -16.43 3.81 5.25
N ARG A 13 -15.87 4.80 4.53
CA ARG A 13 -14.68 4.52 3.73
C ARG A 13 -13.48 4.53 4.68
N PRO A 14 -12.63 3.49 4.69
CA PRO A 14 -11.33 3.61 5.32
C PRO A 14 -10.65 4.82 4.67
N VAL A 15 -10.44 5.88 5.45
CA VAL A 15 -9.71 7.04 4.99
C VAL A 15 -8.30 6.54 4.77
N VAL A 16 -7.94 6.32 3.51
CA VAL A 16 -6.55 6.04 3.16
C VAL A 16 -5.75 7.23 3.65
N ASP A 17 -4.89 7.01 4.63
CA ASP A 17 -4.02 8.05 5.15
C ASP A 17 -2.92 8.31 4.12
N TYR A 18 -3.19 9.26 3.22
CA TYR A 18 -2.27 9.64 2.15
C TYR A 18 -0.91 10.13 2.68
N GLU A 19 -0.88 10.71 3.88
CA GLU A 19 0.35 11.17 4.49
C GLU A 19 1.20 9.98 4.96
N TYR A 20 0.57 9.01 5.62
CA TYR A 20 1.22 7.74 5.95
C TYR A 20 1.71 7.01 4.69
N VAL A 21 0.91 7.01 3.62
CA VAL A 21 1.26 6.41 2.32
C VAL A 21 2.52 7.05 1.73
N ALA A 22 2.56 8.38 1.68
CA ALA A 22 3.70 9.12 1.16
C ALA A 22 4.97 8.85 1.97
N ARG A 23 4.86 8.81 3.31
CA ARG A 23 5.98 8.50 4.22
C ARG A 23 6.54 7.11 3.98
N TYR A 24 5.68 6.10 3.81
CA TYR A 24 6.11 4.73 3.53
C TYR A 24 6.83 4.63 2.17
N VAL A 25 6.27 5.20 1.11
CA VAL A 25 6.91 5.19 -0.22
C VAL A 25 8.29 5.87 -0.17
N MET A 26 8.41 6.99 0.55
CA MET A 26 9.71 7.64 0.76
C MET A 26 10.68 6.74 1.52
N LYS A 27 10.23 6.05 2.57
CA LYS A 27 11.05 5.10 3.34
C LYS A 27 11.61 3.98 2.46
N VAL A 28 10.77 3.37 1.60
CA VAL A 28 11.23 2.36 0.63
C VAL A 28 12.25 2.95 -0.33
N LYS A 29 11.99 4.14 -0.88
CA LYS A 29 12.92 4.84 -1.77
C LYS A 29 14.28 5.09 -1.15
N THR A 30 14.32 5.55 0.11
CA THR A 30 15.56 5.78 0.84
C THR A 30 16.28 4.46 1.17
N ARG A 31 15.55 3.42 1.61
CA ARG A 31 16.15 2.11 1.95
C ARG A 31 16.85 1.50 0.75
N PHE A 32 16.25 1.60 -0.43
CA PHE A 32 16.78 1.03 -1.68
C PHE A 32 17.40 2.09 -2.60
N GLN A 33 17.95 3.19 -2.04
CA GLN A 33 18.54 4.27 -2.83
C GLN A 33 19.70 3.80 -3.76
N HIS A 34 20.41 2.75 -3.36
CA HIS A 34 21.48 2.13 -4.16
C HIS A 34 21.01 0.92 -4.99
N ALA A 35 19.73 0.55 -4.86
CA ALA A 35 19.11 -0.59 -5.51
C ALA A 35 17.83 -0.15 -6.23
N GLY A 36 17.98 0.76 -7.20
CA GLY A 36 16.86 1.39 -7.90
C GLY A 36 15.87 0.42 -8.57
N HIS A 37 16.34 -0.78 -8.95
CA HIS A 37 15.49 -1.85 -9.48
C HIS A 37 14.44 -2.31 -8.45
N VAL A 38 14.78 -2.37 -7.16
CA VAL A 38 13.84 -2.77 -6.09
C VAL A 38 12.71 -1.75 -5.98
N TYR A 39 13.03 -0.45 -5.98
CA TYR A 39 12.01 0.59 -5.94
C TYR A 39 11.13 0.59 -7.19
N SER A 40 11.71 0.35 -8.38
CA SER A 40 10.94 0.22 -9.62
C SER A 40 9.97 -0.97 -9.55
N SER A 41 10.46 -2.16 -9.21
CA SER A 41 9.63 -3.36 -9.09
C SER A 41 8.51 -3.19 -8.07
N PHE A 42 8.76 -2.49 -6.96
CA PHE A 42 7.72 -2.16 -5.98
C PHE A 42 6.59 -1.33 -6.61
N LEU A 43 6.92 -0.30 -7.38
CA LEU A 43 5.92 0.53 -8.07
C LEU A 43 5.16 -0.26 -9.14
N ASP A 44 5.83 -1.16 -9.85
CA ASP A 44 5.22 -2.02 -10.86
C ASP A 44 4.19 -2.97 -10.23
N ILE A 45 4.52 -3.59 -9.09
CA ILE A 45 3.59 -4.43 -8.32
C ILE A 45 2.35 -3.63 -7.90
N LEU A 46 2.53 -2.41 -7.37
CA LEU A 46 1.42 -1.54 -7.01
C LEU A 46 0.57 -1.15 -8.22
N GLN A 47 1.20 -0.94 -9.38
CA GLN A 47 0.49 -0.62 -10.61
C GLN A 47 -0.38 -1.78 -11.09
N MET A 48 0.13 -3.01 -11.06
CA MET A 48 -0.62 -4.22 -11.41
C MET A 48 -1.85 -4.42 -10.50
N TYR A 49 -1.74 -4.09 -9.21
CA TYR A 49 -2.89 -4.07 -8.31
C TYR A 49 -3.95 -3.05 -8.74
N ARG A 50 -3.54 -1.81 -9.06
CA ARG A 50 -4.48 -0.77 -9.51
C ARG A 50 -5.16 -1.12 -10.82
N GLN A 51 -4.45 -1.79 -11.71
CA GLN A 51 -4.96 -2.26 -13.00
C GLN A 51 -5.84 -3.52 -12.88
N LYS A 52 -5.97 -4.08 -11.66
CA LYS A 52 -6.69 -5.34 -11.37
C LYS A 52 -6.10 -6.56 -12.08
N GLU A 53 -4.82 -6.50 -12.45
CA GLU A 53 -4.07 -7.61 -13.04
C GLU A 53 -3.63 -8.61 -11.98
N LYS A 54 -3.38 -8.13 -10.75
CA LYS A 54 -3.07 -8.95 -9.57
C LYS A 54 -4.07 -8.69 -8.47
N ASN A 55 -4.47 -9.75 -7.77
CA ASN A 55 -5.22 -9.63 -6.54
C ASN A 55 -4.29 -9.22 -5.37
N LEU A 56 -4.90 -8.92 -4.24
CA LEU A 56 -4.18 -8.48 -3.06
C LEU A 56 -3.19 -9.53 -2.52
N ASP A 57 -3.59 -10.81 -2.46
CA ASP A 57 -2.75 -11.88 -1.91
C ASP A 57 -1.50 -12.11 -2.76
N GLU A 58 -1.61 -11.90 -4.08
CA GLU A 58 -0.47 -11.90 -5.00
C GLU A 58 0.46 -10.72 -4.72
N VAL A 59 -0.10 -9.51 -4.56
CA VAL A 59 0.65 -8.29 -4.25
C VAL A 59 1.40 -8.41 -2.92
N ILE A 60 0.74 -8.92 -1.87
CA ILE A 60 1.37 -9.12 -0.55
C ILE A 60 2.55 -10.10 -0.68
N ARG A 61 2.36 -11.23 -1.37
CA ARG A 61 3.43 -12.22 -1.55
C ARG A 61 4.61 -11.65 -2.32
N GLU A 62 4.36 -10.95 -3.42
CA GLU A 62 5.44 -10.38 -4.22
C GLU A 62 6.19 -9.26 -3.49
N VAL A 63 5.49 -8.42 -2.73
CA VAL A 63 6.15 -7.40 -1.88
C VAL A 63 6.97 -8.05 -0.77
N ALA A 64 6.49 -9.14 -0.16
CA ALA A 64 7.23 -9.88 0.86
C ALA A 64 8.52 -10.51 0.30
N ILE A 65 8.47 -11.03 -0.93
CA ILE A 65 9.65 -11.56 -1.63
C ILE A 65 10.61 -10.41 -1.99
N LEU A 66 10.09 -9.31 -2.52
CA LEU A 66 10.89 -8.16 -2.94
C LEU A 66 11.64 -7.52 -1.75
N PHE A 67 11.03 -7.53 -0.57
CA PHE A 67 11.59 -6.98 0.66
C PHE A 67 12.14 -8.06 1.60
N GLN A 68 12.51 -9.23 1.10
CA GLN A 68 13.09 -10.29 1.91
C GLN A 68 14.31 -9.77 2.71
N GLY A 69 14.30 -10.00 4.03
CA GLY A 69 15.31 -9.45 4.95
C GLY A 69 15.01 -8.03 5.47
N HIS A 70 13.89 -7.44 5.07
CA HIS A 70 13.40 -6.14 5.53
C HIS A 70 12.01 -6.28 6.18
N ASP A 71 11.93 -7.04 7.27
CA ASP A 71 10.67 -7.36 7.96
C ASP A 71 9.89 -6.11 8.39
N ASP A 72 10.58 -5.00 8.69
CA ASP A 72 9.95 -3.73 9.03
C ASP A 72 9.11 -3.18 7.87
N LEU A 73 9.58 -3.31 6.63
CA LEU A 73 8.82 -2.88 5.44
C LEU A 73 7.65 -3.83 5.16
N ILE A 74 7.84 -5.13 5.33
CA ILE A 74 6.79 -6.13 5.09
C ILE A 74 5.65 -5.95 6.09
N HIS A 75 5.95 -5.79 7.38
CA HIS A 75 4.93 -5.57 8.42
C HIS A 75 4.19 -4.25 8.23
N GLU A 76 4.91 -3.19 7.89
CA GLU A 76 4.34 -1.86 7.68
C GLU A 76 3.46 -1.83 6.41
N PHE A 77 3.81 -2.61 5.38
CA PHE A 77 2.98 -2.84 4.19
C PHE A 77 1.68 -3.60 4.51
N ALA A 78 1.73 -4.61 5.39
CA ALA A 78 0.53 -5.33 5.81
C ALA A 78 -0.47 -4.41 6.55
N ASN A 79 0.02 -3.38 7.24
CA ASN A 79 -0.80 -2.34 7.87
C ASN A 79 -1.37 -1.30 6.87
N PHE A 80 -0.82 -1.25 5.66
CA PHE A 80 -1.17 -0.31 4.60
C PHE A 80 -2.49 -0.62 3.90
N LEU A 81 -2.95 -1.87 4.02
CA LEU A 81 -4.09 -2.36 3.27
C LEU A 81 -5.38 -2.06 4.04
N PRO A 82 -6.38 -1.40 3.40
CA PRO A 82 -7.67 -1.09 4.03
C PRO A 82 -8.54 -2.31 4.32
N LEU A 83 -7.96 -3.51 4.50
CA LEU A 83 -8.61 -4.81 4.57
C LEU A 83 -8.77 -5.36 5.99
N ARG A 84 -8.64 -4.51 7.01
CA ARG A 84 -9.24 -4.78 8.32
C ARG A 84 -10.34 -3.76 8.60
N GLY A 85 -11.38 -3.83 7.76
CA GLY A 85 -12.72 -3.30 7.99
C GLY A 85 -13.73 -4.39 7.70
#